data_AF-A0A9W9DI78-F1
#
_entry.id   AF-A0A9W9DI78-F1
#
_cell.length_a   1.000
_cell.length_b   1.000
_cell.length_c   1.000
_cell.angle_alpha   90.00
_cell.angle_beta   90.00
_cell.angle_gamma   90.00
#
_symmetry.space_group_name_H-M   'P 1'
#
loop_
_entity.id
_entity.type
_entity.pdbx_description
1 polymer ?
#
loop_
_entity_poly.entity_id
_entity_poly.type
_entity_poly.pdbx_seq_one_letter_code
_entity_poly.pdbx_strand_id
1 'polypeptide(L)'
;MMYEKVKRGVIILRKVSGMPLRDTKEWRNGNAAIQLHMMRTVYRSVLEQDYDLVQAQKLVHIDPDPSNILVDDPGVNLIDYGAPSVYPVKRDITMEEFEKWFKERWDLLWYHKRP
;
A
#
# COMPACT_ATOMS: atom_id res chain seq x y z
N MET A 1 -30.59 -24.99 -17.82
CA MET A 1 -29.83 -24.05 -16.95
C MET A 1 -28.35 -24.32 -17.19
N MET A 2 -27.69 -23.52 -18.04
CA MET A 2 -26.26 -23.69 -18.34
C MET A 2 -25.45 -22.99 -17.25
N TYR A 3 -24.63 -23.73 -16.52
CA TYR A 3 -23.57 -23.15 -15.68
C TYR A 3 -22.44 -22.71 -16.62
N GLU A 4 -22.28 -21.39 -16.81
CA GLU A 4 -21.05 -20.86 -17.38
C GLU A 4 -19.87 -21.26 -16.49
N LYS A 5 -18.92 -22.01 -17.06
CA LYS A 5 -17.64 -22.28 -16.41
C LYS A 5 -16.91 -20.94 -16.26
N VAL A 6 -16.87 -20.42 -15.04
CA VAL A 6 -16.00 -19.30 -14.67
C VAL A 6 -14.56 -19.69 -14.99
N LYS A 7 -13.99 -19.13 -16.06
CA LYS A 7 -12.57 -19.27 -16.37
C LYS A 7 -11.79 -18.50 -15.29
N ARG A 8 -11.17 -19.22 -14.36
CA ARG A 8 -10.27 -18.62 -13.37
C ARG A 8 -8.95 -18.25 -14.07
N GLY A 9 -8.60 -16.97 -14.08
CA GLY A 9 -7.27 -16.53 -14.44
C GLY A 9 -6.29 -16.89 -13.32
N VAL A 10 -5.13 -17.45 -13.67
CA VAL A 10 -4.03 -17.70 -12.73
C VAL A 10 -2.89 -16.79 -13.12
N ILE A 11 -2.42 -16.00 -12.16
CA ILE A 11 -1.22 -15.15 -12.31
C ILE A 11 -0.13 -15.76 -11.44
N ILE A 12 1.01 -16.07 -12.04
CA ILE A 12 2.20 -16.57 -11.33
C ILE A 12 3.19 -15.41 -11.23
N LEU A 13 3.53 -15.03 -9.99
CA LEU A 13 4.44 -13.93 -9.69
C LEU A 13 5.62 -14.44 -8.86
N ARG A 14 6.70 -13.65 -8.84
CA ARG A 14 7.78 -13.86 -7.89
C ARG A 14 7.23 -13.70 -6.47
N LYS A 15 7.58 -14.64 -5.58
CA LYS A 15 7.27 -14.52 -4.15
C LYS A 15 8.05 -13.35 -3.56
N VAL A 16 7.33 -12.42 -2.94
CA VAL A 16 7.88 -11.35 -2.11
C VAL A 16 7.88 -11.84 -0.66
N SER A 17 8.97 -11.59 0.07
CA SER A 17 9.09 -11.95 1.48
C SER A 17 8.31 -10.98 2.38
N GLY A 18 7.99 -11.44 3.58
CA GLY A 18 7.30 -10.65 4.61
C GLY A 18 5.94 -11.20 5.01
N MET A 19 5.43 -10.63 6.09
CA MET A 19 4.10 -10.89 6.65
C MET A 19 3.23 -9.66 6.42
N PRO A 20 1.95 -9.80 6.01
CA PRO A 20 1.05 -8.67 5.96
C PRO A 20 1.03 -7.94 7.30
N LEU A 21 1.15 -6.61 7.29
CA LEU A 21 1.15 -5.77 8.48
C LEU A 21 -0.05 -6.11 9.38
N ARG A 22 -1.22 -6.32 8.77
CA ARG A 22 -2.46 -6.72 9.44
C ARG A 22 -2.32 -8.00 10.27
N ASP A 23 -1.48 -8.92 9.83
CA ASP A 23 -1.36 -10.27 10.39
C ASP A 23 -0.26 -10.36 11.46
N THR A 24 0.55 -9.30 11.63
CA THR A 24 1.54 -9.20 12.71
C THR A 24 0.87 -9.23 14.09
N LYS A 25 1.59 -9.73 15.10
CA LYS A 25 1.05 -9.84 16.46
C LYS A 25 0.78 -8.46 17.05
N GLU A 26 1.65 -7.52 16.75
CA GLU A 26 1.61 -6.12 17.16
C GLU A 26 0.39 -5.42 16.59
N TRP A 27 0.03 -5.67 15.32
CA TRP A 27 -1.17 -5.10 14.72
C TRP A 27 -2.45 -5.71 15.30
N ARG A 28 -2.51 -7.06 15.35
CA ARG A 28 -3.72 -7.79 15.75
C ARG A 28 -4.08 -7.62 17.22
N ASN A 29 -3.07 -7.60 18.09
CA ASN A 29 -3.26 -7.51 19.54
C ASN A 29 -2.99 -6.10 20.07
N GLY A 30 -2.48 -5.20 19.22
CA GLY A 30 -2.19 -3.83 19.58
C GLY A 30 -3.46 -3.00 19.74
N ASN A 31 -3.38 -2.01 20.62
CA ASN A 31 -4.38 -0.95 20.69
C ASN A 31 -4.17 0.07 19.56
N ALA A 32 -5.06 1.07 19.48
CA ALA A 32 -4.99 2.13 18.48
C ALA A 32 -3.65 2.88 18.45
N ALA A 33 -2.98 3.05 19.60
CA ALA A 33 -1.67 3.71 19.66
C ALA A 33 -0.56 2.85 19.04
N ILE A 34 -0.58 1.54 19.26
CA ILE A 34 0.36 0.59 18.64
C ILE A 34 0.14 0.54 17.14
N GLN A 35 -1.11 0.42 16.69
CA GLN A 35 -1.44 0.42 15.26
C GLN A 35 -1.02 1.73 14.59
N LEU A 36 -1.28 2.88 15.22
CA LEU A 36 -0.82 4.18 14.73
C LEU A 36 0.72 4.28 14.68
N HIS A 37 1.42 3.70 15.66
CA HIS A 37 2.87 3.64 15.63
C HIS A 37 3.36 2.82 14.44
N MET A 38 2.81 1.62 14.23
CA MET A 38 3.16 0.76 13.09
C MET A 38 2.87 1.43 11.75
N MET A 39 1.73 2.12 11.62
CA MET A 39 1.40 2.93 10.44
C MET A 39 2.47 3.98 10.13
N ARG A 40 2.93 4.70 11.17
CA ARG A 40 3.97 5.72 11.02
C ARG A 40 5.32 5.10 10.65
N THR A 41 5.60 3.90 11.15
CA THR A 41 6.82 3.17 10.82
C THR A 41 6.88 2.80 9.34
N VAL A 42 5.78 2.31 8.76
CA VAL A 42 5.76 1.92 7.33
C VAL A 42 5.57 3.10 6.38
N TYR A 43 5.06 4.24 6.87
CA TYR A 43 4.70 5.41 6.06
C TYR A 43 5.80 5.83 5.09
N ARG A 44 7.03 5.98 5.57
CA ARG A 44 8.13 6.51 4.75
C ARG A 44 8.47 5.56 3.60
N SER A 45 8.49 4.26 3.86
CA SER A 45 8.79 3.26 2.83
C SER A 45 7.68 3.13 1.79
N VAL A 46 6.41 3.28 2.20
CA VAL A 46 5.29 3.29 1.24
C VAL A 46 5.33 4.57 0.40
N LEU A 47 5.57 5.73 1.02
CA LEU A 47 5.73 7.01 0.32
C LEU A 47 6.81 6.91 -0.77
N GLU A 48 7.99 6.38 -0.41
CA GLU A 48 9.11 6.27 -1.36
C GLU A 48 8.80 5.31 -2.51
N GLN A 49 8.19 4.15 -2.23
CA GLN A 49 7.78 3.20 -3.28
C GLN A 49 6.71 3.78 -4.21
N ASP A 50 5.73 4.50 -3.66
CA ASP A 50 4.66 5.12 -4.46
C ASP A 50 5.22 6.30 -5.27
N TYR A 51 6.16 7.07 -4.72
CA TYR A 51 6.87 8.11 -5.45
C TYR A 51 7.64 7.54 -6.65
N ASP A 52 8.39 6.46 -6.45
CA ASP A 52 9.13 5.79 -7.51
C ASP A 52 8.19 5.29 -8.62
N LEU A 53 7.03 4.74 -8.24
CA LEU A 53 5.99 4.32 -9.19
C LEU A 53 5.44 5.51 -10.00
N VAL A 54 5.21 6.66 -9.36
CA VAL A 54 4.78 7.89 -10.03
C VAL A 54 5.87 8.40 -10.97
N GLN A 55 7.12 8.43 -10.56
CA GLN A 55 8.21 8.92 -11.41
C GLN A 55 8.41 8.04 -12.65
N ALA A 56 8.38 6.71 -12.47
CA ALA A 56 8.63 5.76 -13.54
C ALA A 56 7.45 5.57 -14.49
N GLN A 57 6.22 5.56 -13.97
CA GLN A 57 5.04 5.10 -14.72
C GLN A 57 3.85 6.06 -14.65
N LYS A 58 3.93 7.14 -13.87
CA LYS A 58 2.83 8.06 -13.57
C LYS A 58 1.61 7.33 -12.98
N LEU A 59 1.86 6.22 -12.28
CA LEU A 59 0.87 5.41 -11.59
C LEU A 59 0.96 5.58 -10.07
N VAL A 60 -0.14 5.31 -9.38
CA VAL A 60 -0.27 5.36 -7.92
C VAL A 60 -0.83 4.03 -7.42
N HIS A 61 -0.26 3.49 -6.35
CA HIS A 61 -0.85 2.38 -5.59
C HIS A 61 -2.08 2.88 -4.85
N ILE A 62 -3.28 2.43 -5.21
CA ILE A 62 -4.53 2.98 -4.67
C ILE A 62 -4.97 2.41 -3.32
N ASP A 63 -4.49 1.23 -2.95
CA ASP A 63 -5.01 0.45 -1.83
C ASP A 63 -3.90 -0.01 -0.86
N PRO A 64 -3.15 0.93 -0.23
CA PRO A 64 -2.14 0.61 0.76
C PRO A 64 -2.79 0.18 2.09
N ASP A 65 -3.64 -0.83 2.07
CA ASP A 65 -4.24 -1.46 3.25
C ASP A 65 -3.16 -2.23 4.05
N PRO A 66 -3.29 -2.38 5.38
CA PRO A 66 -2.44 -3.26 6.18
C PRO A 66 -2.24 -4.68 5.63
N SER A 67 -3.19 -5.22 4.87
CA SER A 67 -3.05 -6.53 4.23
C SER A 67 -2.21 -6.54 2.96
N ASN A 68 -2.02 -5.37 2.35
CA ASN A 68 -1.25 -5.15 1.12
C ASN A 68 0.16 -4.61 1.39
N ILE A 69 0.53 -4.46 2.65
CA ILE A 69 1.86 -4.04 3.10
C ILE A 69 2.52 -5.22 3.80
N LEU A 70 3.51 -5.82 3.16
CA LEU A 70 4.33 -6.86 3.77
C LEU A 70 5.46 -6.22 4.56
N VAL A 71 5.64 -6.67 5.80
CA VAL A 71 6.79 -6.32 6.63
C VAL A 71 7.67 -7.55 6.85
N ASP A 72 8.96 -7.41 6.55
CA ASP A 72 10.02 -8.27 7.04
C ASP A 72 11.04 -7.41 7.79
N ASP A 73 11.84 -7.99 8.69
CA ASP A 73 12.96 -7.25 9.25
C ASP A 73 14.10 -7.25 8.20
N PRO A 74 14.49 -6.11 7.59
CA PRO A 74 14.07 -4.72 7.85
C PRO A 74 13.18 -4.08 6.75
N GLY A 75 12.62 -4.84 5.81
CA GLY A 75 11.93 -4.33 4.64
C GLY A 75 10.42 -4.10 4.78
N VAL A 76 9.93 -3.16 3.95
CA VAL A 76 8.50 -2.93 3.71
C VAL A 76 8.27 -3.12 2.23
N ASN A 77 7.37 -4.03 1.84
CA ASN A 77 7.06 -4.30 0.44
C ASN A 77 5.56 -4.11 0.18
N LEU A 78 5.22 -3.41 -0.90
CA LEU A 78 3.85 -3.29 -1.37
C LEU A 78 3.46 -4.48 -2.25
N ILE A 79 2.28 -5.03 -2.00
CA ILE A 79 1.61 -5.99 -2.88
C ILE A 79 0.22 -5.47 -3.23
N ASP A 80 -0.46 -6.17 -4.13
CA ASP A 80 -1.83 -5.90 -4.57
C ASP A 80 -2.11 -4.40 -4.77
N TYR A 81 -1.65 -3.88 -5.91
CA TYR A 81 -1.76 -2.47 -6.26
C TYR A 81 -3.20 -2.05 -6.62
N GLY A 82 -4.15 -2.99 -6.60
CA GLY A 82 -5.53 -2.78 -7.04
C GLY A 82 -5.61 -2.42 -8.53
N ALA A 83 -6.70 -1.72 -8.90
CA ALA A 83 -6.82 -1.15 -10.23
C ALA A 83 -5.81 0.02 -10.40
N PRO A 84 -5.04 0.07 -11.49
CA PRO A 84 -4.07 1.15 -11.68
C PRO A 84 -4.79 2.49 -11.72
N SER A 85 -4.31 3.45 -10.93
CA SER A 85 -4.74 4.85 -11.03
C SER A 85 -3.58 5.75 -11.44
N VAL A 86 -3.93 6.81 -12.15
CA VAL A 86 -2.98 7.76 -12.73
C VAL A 86 -2.73 8.88 -11.74
N TYR A 87 -1.47 9.25 -11.56
CA TYR A 87 -1.13 10.45 -10.82
C TYR A 87 -1.56 11.68 -11.64
N PRO A 88 -2.37 12.60 -11.08
CA PRO A 88 -3.08 13.61 -11.87
C PRO A 88 -2.17 14.69 -12.47
N VAL A 89 -0.90 14.74 -12.08
CA VAL A 89 0.07 15.75 -12.53
C VAL A 89 0.93 15.18 -13.66
N LYS A 90 0.97 15.90 -14.78
CA LYS A 90 1.72 15.49 -15.99
C LYS A 90 3.19 15.93 -16.02
N ARG A 91 3.59 16.79 -15.11
CA ARG A 91 5.00 17.23 -14.95
C ARG A 91 5.72 16.34 -13.95
N ASP A 92 7.03 16.45 -13.94
CA ASP A 92 7.80 15.89 -12.84
C ASP A 92 7.54 16.70 -11.56
N ILE A 93 7.38 15.96 -10.47
CA ILE A 93 7.12 16.47 -9.14
C ILE A 93 8.34 16.21 -8.27
N THR A 94 8.56 17.06 -7.28
CA THR A 94 9.59 16.80 -6.26
C THR A 94 9.05 15.85 -5.19
N MET A 95 9.95 15.20 -4.45
CA MET A 95 9.57 14.40 -3.27
C MET A 95 8.80 15.23 -2.24
N GLU A 96 9.17 16.50 -2.05
CA GLU A 96 8.48 17.38 -1.09
C GLU A 96 7.04 17.69 -1.53
N GLU A 97 6.82 17.96 -2.82
CA GLU A 97 5.48 18.15 -3.38
C GLU A 97 4.65 16.88 -3.28
N PHE A 98 5.26 15.73 -3.60
CA PHE A 98 4.58 14.44 -3.52
C PHE A 98 4.20 14.08 -2.08
N GLU A 99 5.11 14.29 -1.12
CA GLU A 99 4.88 13.98 0.29
C GLU A 99 3.69 14.77 0.87
N LYS A 100 3.53 16.04 0.48
CA LYS A 100 2.36 16.84 0.89
C LYS A 100 1.05 16.22 0.40
N TRP A 101 0.98 15.86 -0.89
CA TRP A 101 -0.19 15.19 -1.46
C TRP A 101 -0.42 13.79 -0.85
N PHE A 102 0.65 13.00 -0.72
CA PHE A 102 0.58 11.64 -0.22
C PHE A 102 0.14 11.61 1.24
N LYS A 103 0.58 12.57 2.06
CA LYS A 103 0.15 12.67 3.46
C LYS A 103 -1.36 12.82 3.57
N GLU A 104 -1.97 13.72 2.81
CA GLU A 104 -3.43 13.93 2.82
C GLU A 104 -4.16 12.64 2.40
N ARG A 105 -3.66 11.98 1.36
CA ARG A 105 -4.19 10.70 0.89
C ARG A 105 -4.04 9.58 1.93
N TRP A 106 -2.87 9.47 2.55
CA TRP A 106 -2.57 8.47 3.57
C TRP A 106 -3.48 8.63 4.78
N ASP A 107 -3.63 9.87 5.25
CA ASP A 107 -4.53 10.18 6.34
C ASP A 107 -5.97 9.75 5.97
N LEU A 108 -6.48 10.07 4.79
CA LEU A 108 -7.83 9.64 4.36
C LEU A 108 -8.02 8.11 4.33
N LEU A 109 -7.08 7.39 3.73
CA LEU A 109 -7.19 5.93 3.56
C LEU A 109 -7.14 5.18 4.88
N TRP A 110 -6.41 5.71 5.85
CA TRP A 110 -6.23 5.06 7.14
C TRP A 110 -7.06 5.68 8.27
N TYR A 111 -7.65 6.85 8.08
CA TYR A 111 -8.51 7.49 9.09
C TYR A 111 -9.73 6.63 9.43
N HIS A 112 -10.34 5.98 8.43
CA HIS A 112 -11.48 5.08 8.60
C HIS A 112 -11.10 3.67 9.07
N LYS A 113 -9.80 3.35 9.10
CA LYS A 113 -9.26 2.05 9.51
C LYS A 113 -8.81 2.05 10.97
N ARG A 114 -9.03 3.16 11.69
CA ARG A 114 -8.84 3.26 13.14
C ARG A 114 -9.94 2.43 13.82
N PRO A 115 -9.60 1.54 14.78
CA PRO A 115 -10.58 0.75 15.51
C PRO A 115 -11.54 1.63 16.33
#